data_AF-A0A7D7ZIE2-F1
#
_entry.id   AF-A0A7D7ZIE2-F1
#
_cell.length_a   1.000
_cell.length_b   1.000
_cell.length_c   1.000
_cell.angle_alpha   90.00
_cell.angle_beta   90.00
_cell.angle_gamma   90.00
#
_symmetry.space_group_name_H-M   'P 1'
#
loop_
_entity.id
_entity.type
_entity.pdbx_description
1 polymer ?
#
loop_
_entity_poly.entity_id
_entity_poly.type
_entity_poly.pdbx_seq_one_letter_code
_entity_poly.pdbx_strand_id
1 'polypeptide(L)'
;MKRVGYIFYVKRLQDGFSYIEIIVATFLIAITLMPALESMEGALAGSEVHQSLSTQHFQLLSKMEEVLAQPYSALETAAAAAASATVPTSFSDAGGTTDRRLVFLFGYDGDNADADADAFTGVDDGLMWVRVEIEGSAQIFESVTSR
;
A
#
# COMPACT_ATOMS: atom_id res chain seq x y z
N MET A 1 -71.31 -42.69 -10.52
CA MET A 1 -70.33 -42.20 -9.52
C MET A 1 -68.99 -41.96 -10.20
N LYS A 2 -68.41 -40.74 -10.04
CA LYS A 2 -67.00 -40.29 -10.28
C LYS A 2 -66.99 -39.01 -11.12
N ARG A 3 -66.26 -37.94 -10.83
CA ARG A 3 -65.57 -37.39 -9.65
C ARG A 3 -65.46 -35.90 -9.98
N VAL A 4 -65.96 -35.01 -9.12
CA VAL A 4 -65.82 -33.55 -9.26
C VAL A 4 -64.38 -33.19 -8.87
N GLY A 5 -63.59 -32.72 -9.82
CA GLY A 5 -62.26 -32.17 -9.58
C GLY A 5 -62.32 -30.65 -9.53
N TYR A 6 -62.27 -30.07 -8.33
CA TYR A 6 -62.07 -28.63 -8.15
C TYR A 6 -60.61 -28.29 -8.45
N ILE A 7 -60.37 -27.57 -9.55
CA ILE A 7 -59.10 -26.89 -9.79
C ILE A 7 -59.16 -25.58 -9.00
N PHE A 8 -58.41 -25.51 -7.90
CA PHE A 8 -58.15 -24.23 -7.23
C PHE A 8 -57.26 -23.37 -8.12
N TYR A 9 -57.87 -22.47 -8.89
CA TYR A 9 -57.15 -21.35 -9.48
C TYR A 9 -56.83 -20.35 -8.35
N VAL A 10 -55.58 -20.34 -7.89
CA VAL A 10 -55.07 -19.20 -7.10
C VAL A 10 -54.87 -18.04 -8.08
N LYS A 11 -55.92 -17.26 -8.32
CA LYS A 11 -55.80 -15.98 -9.01
C LYS A 11 -55.27 -14.96 -7.98
N ARG A 12 -53.96 -14.72 -7.96
CA ARG A 12 -53.45 -13.51 -7.29
C ARG A 12 -53.93 -12.31 -8.09
N LEU A 13 -54.87 -11.56 -7.52
CA LEU A 13 -55.30 -10.26 -8.02
C LEU A 13 -54.19 -9.24 -7.72
N GLN A 14 -53.36 -8.93 -8.71
CA GLN A 14 -52.50 -7.75 -8.73
C GLN A 14 -52.81 -6.94 -9.98
N ASP A 15 -53.92 -6.19 -10.01
CA ASP A 15 -54.31 -5.40 -11.20
C ASP A 15 -54.68 -3.94 -10.90
N GLY A 16 -54.23 -3.38 -9.76
CA GLY A 16 -54.59 -1.99 -9.38
C GLY A 16 -53.44 -1.04 -9.04
N PHE A 17 -52.30 -1.55 -8.57
CA PHE A 17 -51.23 -0.72 -7.99
C PHE A 17 -49.94 -0.64 -8.84
N SER A 18 -49.85 -1.39 -9.95
CA SER A 18 -48.61 -1.49 -10.74
C SER A 18 -48.11 -0.14 -11.27
N TYR A 19 -49.01 0.76 -11.70
CA TYR A 19 -48.61 2.08 -12.19
C TYR A 19 -48.03 2.98 -11.07
N ILE A 20 -48.66 2.97 -9.89
CA ILE A 20 -48.18 3.70 -8.71
C ILE A 20 -46.85 3.13 -8.23
N GLU A 21 -46.71 1.81 -8.22
CA GLU A 21 -45.48 1.12 -7.84
C GLU A 21 -44.31 1.51 -8.75
N ILE A 22 -44.53 1.59 -10.07
CA ILE A 22 -43.51 2.03 -11.03
C ILE A 22 -43.10 3.48 -10.78
N ILE A 23 -44.06 4.39 -10.52
CA ILE A 23 -43.76 5.80 -10.22
C ILE A 23 -42.95 5.91 -8.93
N VAL A 24 -43.40 5.23 -7.87
CA VAL A 24 -42.71 5.25 -6.57
C VAL A 24 -41.31 4.65 -6.69
N ALA A 25 -41.16 3.51 -7.38
CA ALA A 25 -39.85 2.90 -7.63
C ALA A 25 -38.92 3.85 -8.41
N THR A 26 -39.43 4.53 -9.44
CA THR A 26 -38.65 5.49 -10.23
C THR A 26 -38.21 6.68 -9.37
N PHE A 27 -39.10 7.21 -8.52
CA PHE A 27 -38.76 8.26 -7.56
C PHE A 27 -37.71 7.81 -6.56
N LEU A 28 -37.84 6.59 -6.02
CA LEU A 28 -36.87 6.04 -5.07
C LEU A 28 -35.49 5.85 -5.72
N ILE A 29 -35.43 5.32 -6.95
CA ILE A 29 -34.19 5.20 -7.71
C ILE A 29 -33.57 6.59 -7.95
N ALA A 30 -34.37 7.58 -8.37
CA ALA A 30 -33.86 8.92 -8.62
C ALA A 30 -33.28 9.59 -7.35
N ILE A 31 -33.92 9.39 -6.19
CA ILE A 31 -33.46 9.94 -4.91
C ILE A 31 -32.20 9.22 -4.42
N THR A 32 -32.08 7.91 -4.61
CA THR A 32 -30.91 7.13 -4.15
C THR A 32 -29.72 7.18 -5.10
N LEU A 33 -29.90 7.60 -6.36
CA LEU A 33 -28.83 7.59 -7.35
C LEU A 33 -27.69 8.55 -7.02
N MET A 34 -28.00 9.77 -6.58
CA MET A 34 -26.97 10.78 -6.26
C MET A 34 -26.01 10.32 -5.13
N PRO A 35 -26.49 9.91 -3.94
CA PRO A 35 -25.59 9.40 -2.91
C PRO A 35 -24.88 8.09 -3.32
N ALA A 36 -25.49 7.28 -4.18
CA ALA A 36 -24.84 6.09 -4.73
C ALA A 36 -23.64 6.44 -5.62
N LEU A 37 -23.78 7.44 -6.51
CA LEU A 37 -22.69 7.91 -7.37
C LEU A 37 -21.54 8.52 -6.55
N GLU A 38 -21.86 9.37 -5.57
CA GLU A 38 -20.85 9.95 -4.67
C GLU A 38 -20.08 8.87 -3.90
N SER A 39 -20.77 7.82 -3.43
CA SER A 39 -20.14 6.69 -2.76
C SER A 39 -19.22 5.89 -3.69
N MET A 40 -19.60 5.77 -4.98
CA MET A 40 -18.83 5.04 -5.98
C MET A 40 -17.57 5.79 -6.37
N GLU A 41 -17.63 7.13 -6.51
CA GLU A 41 -16.46 7.96 -6.73
C GLU A 41 -15.46 7.84 -5.57
N GLY A 42 -15.96 7.91 -4.32
CA GLY A 42 -15.13 7.69 -3.14
C GLY A 42 -14.51 6.29 -3.08
N ALA A 43 -15.27 5.26 -3.45
CA ALA A 43 -14.79 3.89 -3.50
C ALA A 43 -13.70 3.70 -4.58
N LEU A 44 -13.86 4.29 -5.76
CA LEU A 44 -12.87 4.22 -6.84
C LEU A 44 -11.58 4.95 -6.45
N ALA A 45 -11.68 6.17 -5.93
CA ALA A 45 -10.52 6.92 -5.45
C ALA A 45 -9.77 6.15 -4.34
N GLY A 46 -10.51 5.55 -3.39
CA GLY A 46 -9.93 4.71 -2.34
C GLY A 46 -9.23 3.46 -2.90
N SER A 47 -9.83 2.81 -3.90
CA SER A 47 -9.27 1.62 -4.55
C SER A 47 -7.96 1.92 -5.26
N GLU A 48 -7.89 3.00 -6.03
CA GLU A 48 -6.67 3.40 -6.76
C GLU A 48 -5.53 3.74 -5.79
N VAL A 49 -5.81 4.52 -4.74
CA VAL A 49 -4.84 4.85 -3.70
C VAL A 49 -4.33 3.58 -3.02
N HIS A 50 -5.24 2.67 -2.64
CA HIS A 50 -4.85 1.43 -1.98
C HIS A 50 -3.99 0.54 -2.90
N GLN A 51 -4.33 0.44 -4.18
CA GLN A 51 -3.54 -0.30 -5.16
C GLN A 51 -2.13 0.32 -5.32
N SER A 52 -2.03 1.64 -5.42
CA SER A 52 -0.75 2.33 -5.53
C SER A 52 0.12 2.12 -4.29
N LEU A 53 -0.44 2.30 -3.09
CA LEU A 53 0.28 2.10 -1.83
C LEU A 53 0.73 0.64 -1.64
N SER A 54 -0.12 -0.32 -1.98
CA SER A 54 0.22 -1.74 -1.96
C SER A 54 1.38 -2.07 -2.91
N THR A 55 1.35 -1.50 -4.13
CA THR A 55 2.43 -1.67 -5.10
C THR A 55 3.76 -1.09 -4.59
N GLN A 56 3.73 0.15 -4.07
CA GLN A 56 4.90 0.80 -3.48
C GLN A 56 5.47 0.01 -2.30
N HIS A 57 4.60 -0.51 -1.43
CA HIS A 57 5.01 -1.33 -0.29
C HIS A 57 5.77 -2.59 -0.71
N PHE A 58 5.28 -3.33 -1.70
CA PHE A 58 5.96 -4.53 -2.20
C PHE A 58 7.25 -4.20 -2.97
N GLN A 59 7.30 -3.07 -3.67
CA GLN A 59 8.53 -2.60 -4.33
C GLN A 59 9.64 -2.30 -3.32
N LEU A 60 9.29 -1.64 -2.21
CA LEU A 60 10.23 -1.37 -1.11
C LEU A 60 10.66 -2.64 -0.39
N LEU A 61 9.72 -3.54 -0.10
CA LEU A 61 10.03 -4.81 0.55
C LEU A 61 11.00 -5.62 -0.29
N SER A 62 10.71 -5.79 -1.58
CA SER A 62 11.56 -6.52 -2.50
C SER A 62 12.96 -5.91 -2.59
N LYS A 63 13.06 -4.57 -2.58
CA LYS A 63 14.37 -3.90 -2.62
C LYS A 63 15.14 -4.02 -1.31
N MET A 64 14.44 -3.96 -0.17
CA MET A 64 15.05 -4.21 1.14
C MET A 64 15.61 -5.64 1.20
N GLU A 65 14.84 -6.64 0.78
CA GLU A 65 15.31 -8.03 0.70
C GLU A 65 16.50 -8.21 -0.24
N GLU A 66 16.50 -7.53 -1.40
CA GLU A 66 17.61 -7.54 -2.35
C GLU A 66 18.91 -6.99 -1.74
N VAL A 67 18.81 -5.90 -0.98
CA VAL A 67 19.95 -5.26 -0.30
C VAL A 67 20.42 -6.10 0.88
N LEU A 68 19.51 -6.61 1.71
CA LEU A 68 19.85 -7.47 2.85
C LEU A 68 20.40 -8.84 2.44
N ALA A 69 20.14 -9.28 1.20
CA ALA A 69 20.76 -10.48 0.64
C ALA A 69 22.21 -10.26 0.18
N GLN A 70 22.70 -9.02 0.13
CA GLN A 70 24.09 -8.74 -0.23
C GLN A 70 25.04 -9.14 0.91
N PRO A 71 26.28 -9.53 0.60
CA PRO A 71 27.28 -9.77 1.63
C PRO A 71 27.59 -8.47 2.38
N TYR A 72 27.80 -8.57 3.70
CA TYR A 72 28.04 -7.42 4.58
C TYR A 72 29.18 -6.52 4.08
N SER A 73 30.26 -7.10 3.56
CA SER A 73 31.40 -6.34 3.00
C SER A 73 31.05 -5.47 1.79
N ALA A 74 30.05 -5.86 0.99
CA ALA A 74 29.56 -5.04 -0.12
C ALA A 74 28.74 -3.85 0.41
N LEU A 75 27.96 -4.05 1.48
CA LEU A 75 27.23 -2.97 2.16
C LEU A 75 28.19 -1.97 2.78
N GLU A 76 29.24 -2.43 3.47
CA GLU A 76 30.30 -1.56 4.03
C GLU A 76 30.98 -0.73 2.94
N THR A 77 31.32 -1.36 1.82
CA THR A 77 31.98 -0.67 0.70
C THR A 77 31.09 0.43 0.12
N ALA A 78 29.80 0.15 -0.05
CA ALA A 78 28.83 1.12 -0.58
C ALA A 78 28.54 2.25 0.43
N ALA A 79 28.43 1.93 1.72
CA ALA A 79 28.25 2.92 2.78
C ALA A 79 29.46 3.85 2.89
N ALA A 80 30.67 3.30 2.85
CA ALA A 80 31.91 4.07 2.85
C ALA A 80 32.03 4.98 1.62
N ALA A 81 31.55 4.53 0.45
CA ALA A 81 31.53 5.33 -0.77
C ALA A 81 30.53 6.50 -0.70
N ALA A 82 29.38 6.31 -0.04
CA ALA A 82 28.38 7.36 0.16
C ALA A 82 28.78 8.36 1.27
N ALA A 83 29.50 7.89 2.29
CA ALA A 83 30.06 8.68 3.40
C ALA A 83 29.03 9.51 4.21
N SER A 84 27.73 9.26 4.04
CA SER A 84 26.65 9.94 4.77
C SER A 84 25.36 9.11 4.75
N ALA A 85 24.63 9.11 5.85
CA ALA A 85 23.28 8.52 5.96
C ALA A 85 22.23 9.18 5.05
N THR A 86 22.53 10.35 4.47
CA THR A 86 21.63 11.13 3.60
C THR A 86 21.94 11.03 2.12
N VAL A 87 23.01 10.31 1.74
CA VAL A 87 23.45 10.16 0.36
C VAL A 87 23.05 8.77 -0.17
N PRO A 88 22.29 8.68 -1.27
CA PRO A 88 21.93 7.39 -1.83
C PRO A 88 23.17 6.62 -2.30
N THR A 89 23.20 5.33 -1.99
CA THR A 89 24.29 4.42 -2.33
C THR A 89 24.15 3.85 -3.75
N SER A 90 25.17 3.11 -4.20
CA SER A 90 25.17 2.39 -5.48
C SER A 90 24.09 1.31 -5.61
N PHE A 91 23.43 0.93 -4.50
CA PHE A 91 22.30 0.00 -4.54
C PHE A 91 20.98 0.67 -4.96
N SER A 92 20.96 2.01 -5.03
CA SER A 92 19.79 2.76 -5.51
C SER A 92 19.54 2.50 -7.00
N ASP A 93 18.28 2.57 -7.41
CA ASP A 93 17.92 2.50 -8.82
C ASP A 93 18.50 3.71 -9.59
N ALA A 94 18.70 3.54 -10.90
CA ALA A 94 19.21 4.59 -11.76
C ALA A 94 18.28 5.80 -11.79
N GLY A 95 18.86 7.01 -11.89
CA GLY A 95 18.09 8.25 -12.01
C GLY A 95 17.19 8.22 -13.25
N GLY A 96 15.99 8.79 -13.13
CA GLY A 96 14.99 8.82 -14.21
C GLY A 96 14.12 7.56 -14.33
N THR A 97 14.27 6.59 -13.42
CA THR A 97 13.36 5.45 -13.32
C THR A 97 12.05 5.89 -12.63
N THR A 98 10.90 5.44 -13.13
CA THR A 98 9.62 5.62 -12.43
C THR A 98 9.66 4.90 -11.08
N ASP A 99 9.14 5.52 -10.02
CA ASP A 99 9.17 4.98 -8.65
C ASP A 99 10.58 4.56 -8.21
N ARG A 100 11.57 5.40 -8.51
CA ARG A 100 12.98 5.14 -8.22
C ARG A 100 13.17 4.81 -6.75
N ARG A 101 13.72 3.63 -6.46
CA ARG A 101 14.01 3.20 -5.09
C ARG A 101 15.42 3.65 -4.71
N LEU A 102 15.51 4.48 -3.68
CA LEU A 102 16.76 4.96 -3.11
C LEU A 102 17.15 4.08 -1.93
N VAL A 103 18.44 3.75 -1.85
CA VAL A 103 19.00 2.93 -0.77
C VAL A 103 20.07 3.74 -0.06
N PHE A 104 19.89 3.97 1.24
CA PHE A 104 20.85 4.62 2.11
C PHE A 104 21.46 3.59 3.05
N LEU A 105 22.78 3.67 3.23
CA LEU A 105 23.52 2.80 4.12
C LEU A 105 24.44 3.64 4.97
N PHE A 106 24.51 3.36 6.27
CA PHE A 106 25.45 4.01 7.17
C PHE A 106 25.75 3.11 8.38
N GLY A 107 26.93 3.29 8.99
CA GLY A 107 27.23 2.64 10.27
C GLY A 107 26.21 3.04 11.32
N TYR A 108 25.85 2.12 12.20
CA TYR A 108 24.85 2.35 13.23
C TYR A 108 25.49 2.30 14.61
N ASP A 109 25.23 3.30 15.44
CA ASP A 109 25.54 3.28 16.87
C ASP A 109 24.37 2.69 17.66
N GLY A 110 24.58 1.47 18.17
CA GLY A 110 23.60 0.74 18.96
C GLY A 110 23.83 0.85 20.46
N ASP A 111 25.00 1.29 20.92
CA ASP A 111 25.39 1.27 22.33
C ASP A 111 25.44 2.67 22.98
N ASN A 112 25.47 3.75 22.18
CA ASN A 112 25.54 5.14 22.62
C ASN A 112 26.70 5.39 23.61
N ALA A 113 27.86 4.76 23.36
CA ALA A 113 29.03 4.84 24.23
C ALA A 113 29.62 6.27 24.34
N ASP A 114 29.39 7.12 23.34
CA ASP A 114 29.84 8.53 23.33
C ASP A 114 28.82 9.52 23.92
N ALA A 115 27.63 9.03 24.29
CA ALA A 115 26.59 9.71 25.04
C ALA A 115 25.98 10.95 24.35
N ASP A 116 25.93 10.97 23.01
CA ASP A 116 25.29 12.05 22.25
C ASP A 116 23.88 11.70 21.73
N ALA A 117 23.47 10.43 21.87
CA ALA A 117 22.19 9.86 21.42
C ALA A 117 21.93 10.01 19.91
N ASP A 118 22.99 10.19 19.11
CA ASP A 118 22.93 10.20 17.66
C ASP A 118 23.33 8.82 17.11
N ALA A 119 22.42 8.17 16.40
CA ALA A 119 22.61 6.83 15.87
C ALA A 119 23.67 6.74 14.75
N PHE A 120 24.23 7.87 14.32
CA PHE A 120 25.17 7.98 13.20
C PHE A 120 26.51 8.62 13.57
N THR A 121 26.76 8.90 14.85
CA THR A 121 28.08 9.19 15.43
C THR A 121 28.59 7.95 16.15
N GLY A 122 29.85 7.91 16.60
CA GLY A 122 30.34 6.79 17.42
C GLY A 122 30.25 5.36 16.85
N VAL A 123 29.93 5.17 15.56
CA VAL A 123 29.37 3.93 14.99
C VAL A 123 30.05 2.61 15.42
N ASP A 124 29.21 1.61 15.69
CA ASP A 124 29.66 0.27 16.10
C ASP A 124 30.18 -0.55 14.92
N ASP A 125 31.25 -1.32 15.17
CA ASP A 125 31.78 -2.26 14.18
C ASP A 125 30.79 -3.41 13.93
N GLY A 126 30.57 -3.73 12.67
CA GLY A 126 29.67 -4.82 12.30
C GLY A 126 28.17 -4.52 12.44
N LEU A 127 27.76 -3.26 12.67
CA LEU A 127 26.37 -2.82 12.62
C LEU A 127 26.13 -1.81 11.49
N MET A 128 25.13 -2.08 10.66
CA MET A 128 24.79 -1.29 9.48
C MET A 128 23.31 -0.94 9.48
N TRP A 129 23.01 0.35 9.41
CA TRP A 129 21.68 0.87 9.15
C TRP A 129 21.40 0.84 7.64
N VAL A 130 20.23 0.34 7.29
CA VAL A 130 19.74 0.23 5.91
C VAL A 130 18.40 0.91 5.81
N ARG A 131 18.28 1.86 4.90
CA ARG A 131 17.01 2.50 4.55
C ARG A 131 16.73 2.38 3.07
N VAL A 132 15.49 2.05 2.74
CA VAL A 132 14.97 2.05 1.37
C VAL A 132 13.74 2.93 1.31
N GLU A 133 13.68 3.83 0.33
CA GLU A 133 12.53 4.70 0.10
C GLU A 133 12.26 4.86 -1.39
N ILE A 134 11.03 5.25 -1.76
CA ILE A 134 10.72 5.67 -3.12
C ILE A 134 10.92 7.18 -3.20
N GLU A 135 11.66 7.64 -4.20
CA GLU A 135 11.96 9.05 -4.43
C GLU A 135 10.67 9.87 -4.51
N GLY A 136 10.50 10.85 -3.60
CA GLY A 136 9.30 11.69 -3.53
C GLY A 136 8.08 11.04 -2.87
N SER A 137 8.21 9.83 -2.33
CA SER A 137 7.16 9.16 -1.53
C SER A 137 7.44 9.29 -0.03
N ALA A 138 6.40 9.16 0.78
CA ALA A 138 6.51 9.03 2.23
C ALA A 138 6.72 7.57 2.69
N GLN A 139 6.68 6.61 1.76
CA GLN A 139 6.89 5.19 2.06
C GLN A 139 8.38 4.90 2.23
N ILE A 140 8.75 4.43 3.42
CA ILE A 140 10.12 4.17 3.83
C ILE A 140 10.15 2.84 4.58
N PHE A 141 11.20 2.04 4.35
CA PHE A 141 11.59 0.95 5.24
C PHE A 141 12.99 1.16 5.76
N GLU A 142 13.15 0.88 7.06
CA GLU A 142 14.42 0.95 7.75
C GLU A 142 14.66 -0.37 8.48
N SER A 143 15.91 -0.81 8.47
CA SER A 143 16.35 -2.01 9.14
C SER A 143 17.78 -1.83 9.62
N VAL A 144 18.19 -2.65 10.58
CA VAL A 144 19.59 -2.76 11.00
C VAL A 144 20.04 -4.18 10.72
N THR A 145 21.20 -4.33 10.11
CA THR A 145 21.83 -5.62 9.84
C THR A 145 23.19 -5.68 10.51
N SER A 146 23.61 -6.88 10.87
CA SER A 146 24.91 -7.13 11.49
C SER A 146 25.69 -8.18 10.71
N ARG A 147 27.01 -8.13 10.86
CA ARG A 147 27.94 -9.11 10.28
C ARG A 147 27.74 -10.54 10.80
#